data_AF-A0A495LLA2-F1
#
_entry.id   AF-A0A495LLA2-F1
#
_cell.length_a   1.000
_cell.length_b   1.000
_cell.length_c   1.000
_cell.angle_alpha   90.00
_cell.angle_beta   90.00
_cell.angle_gamma   90.00
#
_symmetry.space_group_name_H-M   'P 1'
#
loop_
_entity.id
_entity.type
_entity.pdbx_description
1 polymer ?
#
loop_
_entity_poly.entity_id
_entity_poly.type
_entity_poly.pdbx_seq_one_letter_code
_entity_poly.pdbx_strand_id
1 'polypeptide(L)'
;MKKMKFILSFIMLGLLIYSCNNDDTNASYPYAVRLTDAPGPYEEVNVDIQGVEVIGDDGKIVALNVEKGIYNLLEFSNGVDTLIATDSLEISSVKQIRLILGADNTVVLDGVSYPLSTPSAEQSGLKLQVNQTLQEGILYTVLLDFDANKSVVKLGNGGYQLKPVIRTIEKAISGSIKGKITPIGTMAVVEATSSTAVSYTSNVNENGDFLVMGLPPGTYTITITPALPLLPVTKTDIVVTAGLTTDIGSFIIL
;
A
#
# COMPACT_ATOMS: atom_id res chain seq x y z
N MET A 1 42.61 -73.33 -14.17
CA MET A 1 42.53 -72.41 -13.02
C MET A 1 42.82 -71.01 -13.56
N LYS A 2 42.09 -69.91 -13.36
CA LYS A 2 40.94 -69.56 -12.52
C LYS A 2 40.25 -68.38 -13.25
N LYS A 3 38.92 -68.39 -13.28
CA LYS A 3 38.05 -67.33 -13.84
C LYS A 3 38.27 -66.03 -13.07
N MET A 4 38.39 -64.88 -13.75
CA MET A 4 38.38 -63.57 -13.08
C MET A 4 37.15 -62.78 -13.49
N LYS A 5 36.43 -62.33 -12.46
CA LYS A 5 35.03 -61.93 -12.47
C LYS A 5 34.89 -60.43 -12.75
N PHE A 6 33.82 -60.13 -13.47
CA PHE A 6 33.14 -58.84 -13.56
C PHE A 6 32.88 -58.26 -12.17
N ILE A 7 33.31 -57.03 -11.88
CA ILE A 7 32.78 -56.21 -10.80
C ILE A 7 32.42 -54.84 -11.37
N LEU A 8 31.11 -54.66 -11.46
CA LEU A 8 30.37 -53.47 -11.79
C LEU A 8 30.60 -52.44 -10.65
N SER A 9 31.29 -51.34 -10.92
CA SER A 9 31.35 -50.21 -9.99
C SER A 9 30.49 -49.08 -10.54
N PHE A 10 29.31 -48.95 -9.93
CA PHE A 10 28.29 -47.95 -10.21
C PHE A 10 28.75 -46.63 -9.56
N ILE A 11 29.43 -45.77 -10.32
CA ILE A 11 29.71 -44.39 -9.90
C ILE A 11 28.39 -43.62 -10.08
N MET A 12 27.60 -43.60 -9.01
CA MET A 12 26.46 -42.71 -8.86
C MET A 12 27.02 -41.31 -8.54
N LEU A 13 27.25 -40.53 -9.60
CA LEU A 13 27.55 -39.12 -9.48
C LEU A 13 26.28 -38.40 -9.01
N GLY A 14 26.15 -38.25 -7.69
CA GLY A 14 25.12 -37.45 -7.06
C GLY A 14 25.26 -36.00 -7.50
N LEU A 15 24.45 -35.59 -8.47
CA LEU A 15 24.12 -34.20 -8.73
C LEU A 15 23.45 -33.64 -7.47
N LEU A 16 24.24 -32.98 -6.63
CA LEU A 16 23.72 -32.04 -5.64
C LEU A 16 23.18 -30.83 -6.42
N ILE A 17 21.92 -30.93 -6.85
CA ILE A 17 21.15 -29.74 -7.19
C ILE A 17 20.94 -28.95 -5.90
N TYR A 18 21.82 -27.98 -5.67
CA TYR A 18 21.53 -26.83 -4.82
C TYR A 18 20.34 -26.10 -5.46
N SER A 19 19.13 -26.47 -5.03
CA SER A 19 17.97 -25.60 -5.20
C SER A 19 18.15 -24.47 -4.19
N CYS A 20 18.85 -23.42 -4.58
CA CYS A 20 18.62 -22.12 -3.99
C CYS A 20 17.15 -21.78 -4.27
N ASN A 21 16.28 -22.02 -3.29
CA ASN A 21 15.13 -21.16 -3.16
C ASN A 21 15.71 -19.77 -2.89
N ASN A 22 15.81 -18.96 -3.94
CA ASN A 22 15.81 -17.53 -3.75
C ASN A 22 14.39 -17.25 -3.25
N ASP A 23 14.20 -17.31 -1.94
CA ASP A 23 13.10 -16.61 -1.29
C ASP A 23 13.44 -15.12 -1.43
N ASP A 24 13.32 -14.63 -2.67
CA ASP A 24 13.27 -13.20 -2.96
C ASP A 24 12.01 -12.73 -2.24
N THR A 25 12.17 -12.27 -1.00
CA THR A 25 11.12 -11.54 -0.30
C THR A 25 10.87 -10.29 -1.12
N ASN A 26 9.93 -10.36 -2.06
CA ASN A 26 9.51 -9.21 -2.85
C ASN A 26 9.13 -8.12 -1.86
N ALA A 27 9.76 -6.94 -2.01
CA ALA A 27 9.43 -5.79 -1.19
C ALA A 27 7.92 -5.51 -1.31
N SER A 28 7.26 -5.39 -0.18
CA SER A 28 5.81 -5.24 -0.08
C SER A 28 5.48 -3.84 0.39
N TYR A 29 4.69 -3.11 -0.39
CA TYR A 29 4.37 -1.70 -0.17
C TYR A 29 2.86 -1.54 0.09
N PRO A 30 2.43 -1.32 1.34
CA PRO A 30 1.01 -1.15 1.65
C PRO A 30 0.47 0.15 1.04
N TYR A 31 -0.65 0.02 0.34
CA TYR A 31 -1.25 1.07 -0.47
C TYR A 31 -2.77 1.14 -0.27
N ALA A 32 -3.29 2.35 -0.16
CA ALA A 32 -4.72 2.61 -0.01
C ALA A 32 -5.20 3.68 -0.98
N VAL A 33 -6.42 3.52 -1.48
CA VAL A 33 -7.10 4.51 -2.31
C VAL A 33 -8.38 4.91 -1.60
N ARG A 34 -8.55 6.22 -1.38
CA ARG A 34 -9.69 6.81 -0.69
C ARG A 34 -10.45 7.75 -1.62
N LEU A 35 -11.71 7.99 -1.33
CA LEU A 35 -12.60 8.85 -2.10
C LEU A 35 -13.18 9.95 -1.22
N THR A 36 -13.20 11.17 -1.74
CA THR A 36 -13.87 12.35 -1.18
C THR A 36 -14.46 13.18 -2.31
N ASP A 37 -15.32 14.13 -1.98
CA ASP A 37 -16.00 14.98 -2.96
C ASP A 37 -15.82 16.47 -2.71
N ALA A 38 -15.89 17.22 -3.82
CA ALA A 38 -16.14 18.65 -3.79
C ALA A 38 -17.64 18.94 -4.03
N PRO A 39 -18.29 19.70 -3.12
CA PRO A 39 -19.74 19.86 -3.09
C PRO A 39 -20.32 20.39 -4.41
N GLY A 40 -21.52 19.92 -4.76
CA GLY A 40 -22.26 20.34 -5.94
C GLY A 40 -23.72 20.71 -5.67
N PRO A 41 -24.40 21.34 -6.65
CA PRO A 41 -25.79 21.76 -6.54
C PRO A 41 -26.76 20.59 -6.82
N TYR A 42 -26.48 19.42 -6.26
CA TYR A 42 -27.25 18.18 -6.44
C TYR A 42 -27.66 17.65 -5.07
N GLU A 43 -28.72 16.85 -5.03
CA GLU A 43 -29.11 16.13 -3.81
C GLU A 43 -28.22 14.91 -3.59
N GLU A 44 -27.91 14.20 -4.68
CA GLU A 44 -26.99 13.05 -4.69
C GLU A 44 -26.24 12.98 -6.01
N VAL A 45 -25.00 12.52 -5.97
CA VAL A 45 -24.26 12.06 -7.15
C VAL A 45 -23.71 10.68 -6.82
N ASN A 46 -24.35 9.66 -7.39
CA ASN A 46 -24.09 8.26 -7.09
C ASN A 46 -23.17 7.67 -8.16
N VAL A 47 -22.02 7.15 -7.74
CA VAL A 47 -21.02 6.55 -8.62
C VAL A 47 -20.83 5.08 -8.26
N ASP A 48 -21.01 4.21 -9.26
CA ASP A 48 -20.90 2.77 -9.14
C ASP A 48 -19.44 2.34 -9.33
N ILE A 49 -18.72 2.03 -8.24
CA ILE A 49 -17.32 1.63 -8.27
C ILE A 49 -17.22 0.10 -8.33
N GLN A 50 -16.52 -0.38 -9.37
CA GLN A 50 -16.37 -1.81 -9.66
C GLN A 50 -14.94 -2.32 -9.56
N GLY A 51 -13.95 -1.44 -9.67
CA GLY A 51 -12.55 -1.82 -9.61
C GLY A 51 -11.59 -0.65 -9.50
N VAL A 52 -10.40 -0.93 -8.94
CA VAL A 52 -9.28 0.01 -8.85
C VAL A 52 -8.03 -0.76 -9.23
N GLU A 53 -7.30 -0.27 -10.23
CA GLU A 53 -6.02 -0.81 -10.63
C GLU A 53 -4.93 0.25 -10.47
N VAL A 54 -3.74 -0.19 -10.10
CA VAL A 54 -2.53 0.62 -10.06
C VAL A 54 -1.64 0.20 -11.23
N ILE A 55 -1.05 1.18 -11.90
CA ILE A 55 -0.11 0.96 -13.00
C ILE A 55 1.26 1.52 -12.62
N GLY A 56 2.27 0.67 -12.64
CA GLY A 56 3.67 1.03 -12.40
C GLY A 56 4.31 1.76 -13.58
N ASP A 57 5.55 2.24 -13.37
CA ASP A 57 6.35 2.88 -14.43
C ASP A 57 6.82 1.89 -15.51
N ASP A 58 7.00 0.63 -15.14
CA ASP A 58 7.23 -0.51 -16.02
C ASP A 58 5.98 -0.96 -16.80
N GLY A 59 4.82 -0.36 -16.52
CA GLY A 59 3.53 -0.70 -17.10
C GLY A 59 2.84 -1.90 -16.44
N LYS A 60 3.39 -2.48 -15.36
CA LYS A 60 2.76 -3.56 -14.60
C LYS A 60 1.45 -3.06 -14.00
N ILE A 61 0.39 -3.83 -14.21
CA ILE A 61 -0.95 -3.54 -13.69
C ILE A 61 -1.18 -4.42 -12.47
N VAL A 62 -1.60 -3.81 -11.36
CA VAL A 62 -1.99 -4.49 -10.12
C VAL A 62 -3.43 -4.11 -9.80
N ALA A 63 -4.34 -5.07 -9.80
CA ALA A 63 -5.70 -4.86 -9.31
C ALA A 63 -5.68 -4.87 -7.78
N LEU A 64 -6.31 -3.88 -7.15
CA LEU A 64 -6.42 -3.80 -5.70
C LEU A 64 -7.64 -4.57 -5.18
N ASN A 65 -7.67 -4.86 -3.88
CA ASN A 65 -8.89 -5.31 -3.21
C ASN A 65 -9.84 -4.12 -3.05
N VAL A 66 -11.00 -4.19 -3.68
CA VAL A 66 -11.94 -3.06 -3.85
C VAL A 66 -13.22 -3.30 -3.06
N GLU A 67 -13.65 -2.28 -2.33
CA GLU A 67 -14.98 -2.20 -1.72
C GLU A 67 -15.98 -1.76 -2.81
N LYS A 68 -16.50 -2.73 -3.56
CA LYS A 68 -17.42 -2.45 -4.68
C LYS A 68 -18.76 -1.93 -4.17
N GLY A 69 -19.34 -0.97 -4.90
CA GLY A 69 -20.66 -0.46 -4.56
C GLY A 69 -20.94 0.91 -5.16
N ILE A 70 -22.15 1.39 -4.87
CA ILE A 70 -22.59 2.73 -5.27
C ILE A 70 -22.29 3.69 -4.13
N TYR A 71 -21.52 4.74 -4.44
CA TYR A 71 -21.11 5.76 -3.50
C TYR A 71 -21.79 7.08 -3.83
N ASN A 72 -22.56 7.62 -2.89
CA ASN A 72 -23.01 9.00 -2.98
C ASN A 72 -21.85 9.92 -2.65
N LEU A 73 -21.27 10.57 -3.66
CA LEU A 73 -20.11 11.44 -3.50
C LEU A 73 -20.34 12.53 -2.45
N LEU A 74 -21.55 13.09 -2.38
CA LEU A 74 -21.85 14.24 -1.53
C LEU A 74 -21.79 13.91 -0.02
N GLU A 75 -21.85 12.63 0.35
CA GLU A 75 -21.66 12.16 1.74
C GLU A 75 -20.20 12.31 2.22
N PHE A 76 -19.26 12.39 1.28
CA PHE A 76 -17.82 12.45 1.55
C PHE A 76 -17.27 13.87 1.32
N SER A 77 -18.03 14.88 1.72
CA SER A 77 -17.64 16.28 1.64
C SER A 77 -17.15 16.82 2.99
N ASN A 78 -16.58 18.04 3.01
CA ASN A 78 -16.12 18.72 4.24
C ASN A 78 -15.07 17.95 5.06
N GLY A 79 -14.15 17.27 4.37
CA GLY A 79 -13.05 16.54 5.02
C GLY A 79 -13.41 15.13 5.49
N VAL A 80 -14.61 14.65 5.14
CA VAL A 80 -14.98 13.24 5.25
C VAL A 80 -14.48 12.51 4.00
N ASP A 81 -13.91 11.34 4.17
CA ASP A 81 -13.50 10.47 3.07
C ASP A 81 -13.82 9.00 3.38
N THR A 82 -13.78 8.15 2.37
CA THR A 82 -14.02 6.71 2.51
C THR A 82 -12.93 5.88 1.83
N LEU A 83 -12.64 4.70 2.37
CA LEU A 83 -11.74 3.74 1.74
C LEU A 83 -12.47 3.01 0.61
N ILE A 84 -11.92 3.02 -0.59
CA ILE A 84 -12.51 2.31 -1.75
C ILE A 84 -11.67 1.13 -2.22
N ALA A 85 -10.36 1.13 -1.93
CA ALA A 85 -9.49 0.01 -2.24
C ALA A 85 -8.22 0.00 -1.39
N THR A 86 -7.67 -1.19 -1.15
CA THR A 86 -6.37 -1.35 -0.49
C THR A 86 -5.69 -2.64 -0.92
N ASP A 87 -4.36 -2.63 -0.99
CA ASP A 87 -3.56 -3.83 -1.17
C ASP A 87 -2.10 -3.62 -0.72
N SER A 88 -1.30 -4.67 -0.78
CA SER A 88 0.16 -4.58 -0.68
C SER A 88 0.78 -4.79 -2.05
N LEU A 89 1.47 -3.77 -2.54
CA LEU A 89 2.06 -3.76 -3.88
C LEU A 89 3.45 -4.39 -3.88
N GLU A 90 3.79 -5.10 -4.95
CA GLU A 90 5.17 -5.56 -5.24
C GLU A 90 5.84 -4.66 -6.29
N ILE A 91 5.40 -3.41 -6.39
CA ILE A 91 5.98 -2.37 -7.27
C ILE A 91 6.33 -1.17 -6.40
N SER A 92 7.50 -0.59 -6.60
CA SER A 92 7.98 0.55 -5.81
C SER A 92 7.67 1.90 -6.46
N SER A 93 6.93 1.92 -7.58
CA SER A 93 6.67 3.11 -8.38
C SER A 93 5.27 3.02 -8.95
N VAL A 94 4.46 4.07 -8.75
CA VAL A 94 3.07 4.17 -9.21
C VAL A 94 2.93 5.39 -10.10
N LYS A 95 2.49 5.17 -11.34
CA LYS A 95 2.29 6.21 -12.37
C LYS A 95 0.84 6.54 -12.65
N GLN A 96 -0.06 5.60 -12.38
CA GLN A 96 -1.46 5.81 -12.69
C GLN A 96 -2.33 4.94 -11.80
N ILE A 97 -3.51 5.47 -11.45
CA ILE A 97 -4.63 4.68 -10.95
C ILE A 97 -5.68 4.60 -12.05
N ARG A 98 -6.23 3.43 -12.30
CA ARG A 98 -7.40 3.23 -13.16
C ARG A 98 -8.60 2.90 -12.30
N LEU A 99 -9.58 3.80 -12.27
CA LEU A 99 -10.86 3.59 -11.58
C LEU A 99 -11.88 3.03 -12.58
N ILE A 100 -12.43 1.86 -12.29
CA ILE A 100 -13.41 1.18 -13.13
C ILE A 100 -14.79 1.45 -12.53
N LEU A 101 -15.67 2.06 -13.33
CA LEU A 101 -17.05 2.31 -12.94
C LEU A 101 -17.99 1.30 -13.60
N GLY A 102 -19.07 0.94 -12.90
CA GLY A 102 -20.18 0.18 -13.46
C GLY A 102 -21.21 1.09 -14.13
N ALA A 103 -22.39 0.55 -14.41
CA ALA A 103 -23.41 1.23 -15.20
C ALA A 103 -24.40 2.04 -14.33
N ASP A 104 -24.47 1.76 -13.03
CA ASP A 104 -25.52 2.26 -12.14
C ASP A 104 -25.18 3.64 -11.54
N ASN A 105 -24.63 4.53 -12.37
CA ASN A 105 -24.32 5.90 -11.97
C ASN A 105 -25.55 6.79 -12.12
N THR A 106 -25.87 7.61 -11.11
CA THR A 106 -27.04 8.49 -11.12
C THR A 106 -26.77 9.86 -10.51
N VAL A 107 -27.60 10.84 -10.86
CA VAL A 107 -27.66 12.14 -10.18
C VAL A 107 -29.10 12.39 -9.75
N VAL A 108 -29.29 12.92 -8.55
CA VAL A 108 -30.61 13.28 -8.02
C VAL A 108 -30.74 14.81 -7.99
N LEU A 109 -31.81 15.31 -8.63
CA LEU A 109 -32.20 16.71 -8.61
C LEU A 109 -33.70 16.82 -8.35
N ASP A 110 -34.09 17.69 -7.42
CA ASP A 110 -35.49 17.94 -7.07
C ASP A 110 -36.25 16.64 -6.74
N GLY A 111 -35.59 15.70 -6.04
CA GLY A 111 -36.11 14.38 -5.70
C GLY A 111 -36.23 13.38 -6.87
N VAL A 112 -35.78 13.72 -8.07
CA VAL A 112 -35.82 12.85 -9.26
C VAL A 112 -34.42 12.32 -9.59
N SER A 113 -34.30 10.99 -9.67
CA SER A 113 -33.07 10.31 -10.08
C SER A 113 -32.97 10.22 -11.61
N TYR A 114 -31.82 10.64 -12.14
CA TYR A 114 -31.48 10.57 -13.56
C TYR A 114 -30.22 9.70 -13.76
N PRO A 115 -30.20 8.81 -14.75
CA PRO A 115 -29.00 8.05 -15.08
C PRO A 115 -27.90 8.96 -15.64
N LEU A 116 -26.65 8.67 -15.25
CA LEU A 116 -25.46 9.32 -15.76
C LEU A 116 -24.76 8.40 -16.76
N SER A 117 -24.80 8.76 -18.04
CA SER A 117 -24.04 8.02 -19.06
C SER A 117 -22.52 8.14 -18.83
N THR A 118 -21.78 7.04 -18.96
CA THR A 118 -20.31 6.97 -18.70
C THR A 118 -19.49 6.42 -19.88
N PRO A 119 -19.53 7.02 -21.09
CA PRO A 119 -18.91 6.41 -22.28
C PRO A 119 -17.42 6.10 -22.14
N SER A 120 -16.67 6.91 -21.39
CA SER A 120 -15.24 6.72 -21.16
C SER A 120 -14.91 5.65 -20.11
N ALA A 121 -15.72 5.54 -19.05
CA ALA A 121 -15.49 4.59 -17.97
C ALA A 121 -15.85 3.16 -18.40
N GLU A 122 -16.92 3.01 -19.20
CA GLU A 122 -17.40 1.72 -19.71
C GLU A 122 -16.41 1.05 -20.68
N GLN A 123 -15.58 1.82 -21.38
CA GLN A 123 -14.65 1.28 -22.38
C GLN A 123 -13.25 0.97 -21.85
N SER A 124 -12.72 1.80 -20.94
CA SER A 124 -11.30 1.68 -20.55
C SER A 124 -10.99 2.04 -19.10
N GLY A 125 -12.01 2.34 -18.28
CA GLY A 125 -11.84 2.93 -16.96
C GLY A 125 -11.31 4.37 -17.00
N LEU A 126 -11.45 5.07 -15.87
CA LEU A 126 -10.96 6.43 -15.67
C LEU A 126 -9.49 6.38 -15.27
N LYS A 127 -8.62 6.92 -16.12
CA LYS A 127 -7.17 6.93 -15.90
C LYS A 127 -6.78 8.21 -15.17
N LEU A 128 -6.26 8.06 -13.96
CA LEU A 128 -5.85 9.13 -13.06
C LEU A 128 -4.33 9.08 -12.91
N GLN A 129 -3.65 10.16 -13.28
CA GLN A 129 -2.20 10.22 -13.17
C GLN A 129 -1.79 10.37 -11.71
N VAL A 130 -0.78 9.59 -11.32
CA VAL A 130 -0.15 9.58 -9.99
C VAL A 130 1.37 9.56 -10.23
N ASN A 131 2.19 10.14 -9.38
CA ASN A 131 3.65 10.07 -9.55
C ASN A 131 4.33 9.81 -8.22
N GLN A 132 4.19 8.57 -7.77
CA GLN A 132 4.58 8.19 -6.42
C GLN A 132 5.67 7.12 -6.43
N THR A 133 6.74 7.35 -5.68
CA THR A 133 7.74 6.32 -5.37
C THR A 133 7.50 5.81 -3.96
N LEU A 134 7.35 4.50 -3.81
CA LEU A 134 7.05 3.83 -2.56
C LEU A 134 8.33 3.38 -1.89
N GLN A 135 8.44 3.67 -0.60
CA GLN A 135 9.50 3.17 0.26
C GLN A 135 8.96 2.06 1.16
N GLU A 136 9.82 1.10 1.45
CA GLU A 136 9.48 -0.03 2.31
C GLU A 136 9.16 0.48 3.73
N GLY A 137 8.15 -0.14 4.33
CA GLY A 137 7.71 0.20 5.68
C GLY A 137 6.93 1.51 5.81
N ILE A 138 6.59 2.15 4.69
CA ILE A 138 5.77 3.37 4.67
C ILE A 138 4.37 3.03 4.14
N LEU A 139 3.36 3.46 4.88
CA LEU A 139 1.95 3.41 4.49
C LEU A 139 1.63 4.62 3.61
N TYR A 140 1.22 4.32 2.37
CA TYR A 140 0.82 5.32 1.40
C TYR A 140 -0.68 5.27 1.14
N THR A 141 -1.28 6.44 1.01
CA THR A 141 -2.66 6.60 0.57
C THR A 141 -2.73 7.59 -0.59
N VAL A 142 -3.63 7.35 -1.53
CA VAL A 142 -4.04 8.35 -2.52
C VAL A 142 -5.50 8.68 -2.28
N LEU A 143 -5.77 9.96 -2.07
CA LEU A 143 -7.12 10.49 -1.98
C LEU A 143 -7.55 10.95 -3.37
N LEU A 144 -8.65 10.37 -3.85
CA LEU A 144 -9.35 10.79 -5.05
C LEU A 144 -10.39 11.82 -4.66
N ASP A 145 -10.14 13.07 -5.01
CA ASP A 145 -11.02 14.20 -4.79
C ASP A 145 -11.86 14.40 -6.06
N PHE A 146 -13.07 13.86 -6.03
CA PHE A 146 -14.01 13.86 -7.14
C PHE A 146 -14.80 15.16 -7.10
N ASP A 147 -14.78 15.97 -8.15
CA ASP A 147 -15.58 17.21 -8.18
C ASP A 147 -16.94 16.91 -8.82
N ALA A 148 -17.95 16.53 -8.02
CA ALA A 148 -19.28 16.21 -8.52
C ALA A 148 -19.89 17.34 -9.37
N ASN A 149 -19.72 18.59 -8.94
CA ASN A 149 -20.24 19.78 -9.63
C ASN A 149 -19.68 19.92 -11.05
N LYS A 150 -18.37 19.71 -11.22
CA LYS A 150 -17.73 19.77 -12.55
C LYS A 150 -17.86 18.49 -13.35
N SER A 151 -18.20 17.38 -12.69
CA SER A 151 -18.24 16.06 -13.31
C SER A 151 -19.60 15.72 -13.93
N VAL A 152 -20.68 16.32 -13.46
CA VAL A 152 -22.02 16.11 -14.02
C VAL A 152 -22.30 17.14 -15.12
N VAL A 153 -22.60 16.66 -16.32
CA VAL A 153 -22.90 17.50 -17.48
C VAL A 153 -24.34 17.26 -17.92
N LYS A 154 -25.16 18.31 -17.90
CA LYS A 154 -26.50 18.28 -18.49
C LYS A 154 -26.42 18.37 -20.01
N LEU A 155 -27.06 17.43 -20.69
CA LEU A 155 -27.11 17.35 -22.14
C LEU A 155 -28.29 18.18 -22.68
N GLY A 156 -28.18 18.64 -23.93
CA GLY A 156 -29.22 19.43 -24.59
C GLY A 156 -30.54 18.69 -24.83
N ASN A 157 -30.54 17.36 -24.74
CA ASN A 157 -31.73 16.50 -24.83
C ASN A 157 -32.41 16.25 -23.47
N GLY A 158 -31.94 16.90 -22.39
CA GLY A 158 -32.46 16.72 -21.04
C GLY A 158 -31.86 15.55 -20.26
N GLY A 159 -30.97 14.76 -20.86
CA GLY A 159 -30.22 13.72 -20.16
C GLY A 159 -29.00 14.26 -19.40
N TYR A 160 -28.31 13.39 -18.68
CA TYR A 160 -27.08 13.72 -17.96
C TYR A 160 -25.94 12.75 -18.33
N GLN A 161 -24.72 13.28 -18.27
CA GLN A 161 -23.49 12.54 -18.55
C GLN A 161 -22.50 12.76 -17.41
N LEU A 162 -21.81 11.69 -17.02
CA LEU A 162 -20.70 11.78 -16.10
C LEU A 162 -19.39 11.93 -16.89
N LYS A 163 -18.75 13.07 -16.73
CA LYS A 163 -17.42 13.38 -17.23
C LYS A 163 -16.51 13.70 -16.03
N PRO A 164 -15.95 12.68 -15.38
CA PRO A 164 -15.25 12.83 -14.11
C PRO A 164 -14.11 13.84 -14.17
N VAL A 165 -14.11 14.77 -13.22
CA VAL A 165 -13.04 15.69 -12.90
C VAL A 165 -12.53 15.29 -11.52
N ILE A 166 -11.42 14.55 -11.50
CA ILE A 166 -10.86 13.97 -10.28
C ILE A 166 -9.45 14.50 -10.09
N ARG A 167 -9.16 14.98 -8.88
CA ARG A 167 -7.81 15.34 -8.44
C ARG A 167 -7.25 14.21 -7.57
N THR A 168 -6.00 13.86 -7.81
CA THR A 168 -5.26 12.88 -6.99
C THR A 168 -4.41 13.62 -5.95
N ILE A 169 -4.51 13.20 -4.69
CA ILE A 169 -3.71 13.73 -3.59
C ILE A 169 -2.96 12.57 -2.95
N GLU A 170 -1.65 12.51 -3.20
CA GLU A 170 -0.75 11.49 -2.68
C GLU A 170 -0.29 11.85 -1.28
N LYS A 171 -0.34 10.89 -0.34
CA LYS A 171 0.07 11.11 1.04
C LYS A 171 0.78 9.89 1.61
N ALA A 172 1.96 10.10 2.19
CA ALA A 172 2.51 9.17 3.17
C ALA A 172 1.86 9.48 4.52
N ILE A 173 1.29 8.47 5.18
CA ILE A 173 0.63 8.64 6.48
C ILE A 173 1.44 8.05 7.64
N SER A 174 2.53 7.34 7.34
CA SER A 174 3.48 6.82 8.31
C SER A 174 4.92 7.11 7.90
N GLY A 175 5.85 6.88 8.81
CA GLY A 175 7.26 6.64 8.52
C GLY A 175 7.68 5.27 9.03
N SER A 176 8.98 5.05 9.09
CA SER A 176 9.56 3.84 9.66
C SER A 176 10.85 4.15 10.42
N ILE A 177 11.29 3.24 11.27
CA ILE A 177 12.58 3.31 11.98
C ILE A 177 13.39 2.08 11.61
N LYS A 178 14.65 2.28 11.21
CA LYS A 178 15.59 1.18 10.95
C LYS A 178 16.85 1.31 11.78
N GLY A 179 17.50 0.18 12.04
CA GLY A 179 18.79 0.15 12.69
C GLY A 179 19.41 -1.24 12.63
N LYS A 180 20.53 -1.39 13.33
CA LYS A 180 21.27 -2.66 13.41
C LYS A 180 21.65 -3.00 14.83
N ILE A 181 21.88 -4.28 15.11
CA ILE A 181 22.48 -4.75 16.35
C ILE A 181 23.77 -5.52 16.10
N THR A 182 24.64 -5.52 17.09
CA THR A 182 25.90 -6.27 17.15
C THR A 182 25.96 -6.97 18.50
N PRO A 183 26.38 -8.25 18.59
CA PRO A 183 26.86 -9.10 17.50
C PRO A 183 25.74 -9.63 16.60
N ILE A 184 26.07 -9.85 15.32
CA ILE A 184 25.20 -10.47 14.32
C ILE A 184 24.83 -11.89 14.78
N GLY A 185 23.61 -12.34 14.45
CA GLY A 185 23.07 -13.62 14.91
C GLY A 185 22.41 -13.58 16.30
N THR A 186 22.44 -12.42 16.98
CA THR A 186 21.67 -12.22 18.21
C THR A 186 20.18 -12.11 17.87
N MET A 187 19.37 -13.01 18.42
CA MET A 187 17.91 -12.88 18.33
C MET A 187 17.42 -11.81 19.30
N ALA A 188 16.71 -10.81 18.79
CA ALA A 188 16.10 -9.76 19.60
C ALA A 188 14.76 -9.30 19.00
N VAL A 189 13.88 -8.87 19.89
CA VAL A 189 12.62 -8.18 19.56
C VAL A 189 12.85 -6.68 19.70
N VAL A 190 12.40 -5.91 18.73
CA VAL A 190 12.45 -4.45 18.75
C VAL A 190 11.05 -3.92 18.95
N GLU A 191 10.87 -3.06 19.94
CA GLU A 191 9.62 -2.38 20.25
C GLU A 191 9.82 -0.86 20.09
N ALA A 192 8.98 -0.22 19.28
CA ALA A 192 8.83 1.22 19.20
C ALA A 192 7.58 1.65 19.97
N THR A 193 7.76 2.37 21.06
CA THR A 193 6.67 2.89 21.89
C THR A 193 6.47 4.39 21.62
N SER A 194 5.27 4.79 21.22
CA SER A 194 4.92 6.20 21.02
C SER A 194 4.82 6.96 22.36
N SER A 195 4.82 8.30 22.31
CA SER A 195 4.52 9.15 23.47
C SER A 195 3.13 8.91 24.08
N THR A 196 2.21 8.29 23.34
CA THR A 196 0.87 7.88 23.78
C THR A 196 0.80 6.43 24.25
N ALA A 197 1.96 5.78 24.46
CA ALA A 197 2.09 4.39 24.91
C ALA A 197 1.51 3.32 23.95
N VAL A 198 1.48 3.62 22.65
CA VAL A 198 1.17 2.62 21.60
C VAL A 198 2.48 1.97 21.16
N SER A 199 2.53 0.64 21.23
CA SER A 199 3.71 -0.15 20.85
C SER A 199 3.59 -0.75 19.45
N TYR A 200 4.70 -0.74 18.72
CA TYR A 200 4.87 -1.39 17.42
C TYR A 200 6.11 -2.29 17.49
N THR A 201 6.01 -3.53 17.02
CA THR A 201 7.08 -4.51 17.19
C THR A 201 7.63 -5.03 15.86
N SER A 202 8.91 -5.35 15.86
CA SER A 202 9.59 -6.05 14.76
C SER A 202 10.65 -7.00 15.33
N ASN A 203 11.16 -7.90 14.50
CA ASN A 203 12.26 -8.79 14.87
C ASN A 203 13.57 -8.32 14.22
N VAL A 204 14.67 -8.62 14.88
CA VAL A 204 15.99 -8.52 14.25
C VAL A 204 16.18 -9.74 13.33
N ASN A 205 16.64 -9.50 12.10
CA ASN A 205 16.95 -10.55 11.14
C ASN A 205 18.33 -11.19 11.39
N GLU A 206 18.68 -12.21 10.61
CA GLU A 206 19.97 -12.92 10.71
C GLU A 206 21.21 -12.04 10.51
N ASN A 207 21.07 -10.92 9.78
CA ASN A 207 22.13 -9.94 9.53
C ASN A 207 22.26 -8.89 10.65
N GLY A 208 21.42 -8.97 11.68
CA GLY A 208 21.36 -7.99 12.76
C GLY A 208 20.57 -6.74 12.42
N ASP A 209 19.88 -6.69 11.28
CA ASP A 209 19.05 -5.54 10.87
C ASP A 209 17.64 -5.64 11.44
N PHE A 210 17.03 -4.48 11.71
CA PHE A 210 15.61 -4.38 12.01
C PHE A 210 14.97 -3.18 11.31
N LEU A 211 13.68 -3.32 11.03
CA LEU A 211 12.82 -2.27 10.47
C LEU A 211 11.47 -2.31 11.20
N VAL A 212 11.13 -1.23 11.89
CA VAL A 212 9.80 -1.01 12.47
C VAL A 212 9.01 -0.11 11.52
N MET A 213 7.93 -0.67 10.95
CA MET A 213 7.18 -0.10 9.85
C MET A 213 5.88 0.57 10.32
N GLY A 214 5.29 1.42 9.48
CA GLY A 214 3.92 1.89 9.66
C GLY A 214 3.71 2.84 10.84
N LEU A 215 4.77 3.49 11.31
CA LEU A 215 4.75 4.37 12.48
C LEU A 215 4.08 5.72 12.14
N PRO A 216 2.96 6.10 12.78
CA PRO A 216 2.44 7.45 12.65
C PRO A 216 3.49 8.51 13.01
N PRO A 217 3.51 9.69 12.36
CA PRO A 217 4.44 10.76 12.69
C PRO A 217 4.37 11.14 14.17
N GLY A 218 5.53 11.25 14.81
CA GLY A 218 5.61 11.48 16.24
C GLY A 218 6.98 11.12 16.81
N THR A 219 7.06 11.09 18.13
CA THR A 219 8.30 10.75 18.85
C THR A 219 8.14 9.39 19.52
N TYR A 220 9.17 8.56 19.38
CA TYR A 220 9.18 7.17 19.84
C TYR A 220 10.39 6.89 20.74
N THR A 221 10.19 5.93 21.63
CA THR A 221 11.26 5.22 22.34
C THR A 221 11.41 3.83 21.73
N ILE A 222 12.62 3.47 21.31
CA ILE A 222 12.97 2.13 20.84
C ILE A 222 13.56 1.33 21.99
N THR A 223 13.03 0.14 22.23
CA THR A 223 13.60 -0.87 23.15
C THR A 223 13.92 -2.12 22.36
N ILE A 224 15.17 -2.58 22.44
CA ILE A 224 15.66 -3.80 21.82
C ILE A 224 15.85 -4.82 22.93
N THR A 225 15.06 -5.89 22.91
CA THR A 225 15.06 -6.94 23.93
C THR A 225 15.63 -8.24 23.35
N PRO A 226 16.90 -8.56 23.65
CA PRO A 226 17.50 -9.83 23.25
C PRO A 226 17.02 -10.99 24.14
N ALA A 227 17.31 -12.21 23.72
CA ALA A 227 17.14 -13.38 24.60
C ALA A 227 18.10 -13.33 25.80
N LEU A 228 17.67 -13.85 26.94
CA LEU A 228 18.51 -13.99 28.13
C LEU A 228 19.78 -14.82 27.80
N PRO A 229 20.94 -14.50 28.40
CA PRO A 229 21.16 -13.58 29.53
C PRO A 229 21.43 -12.11 29.16
N LEU A 230 21.34 -11.73 27.88
CA LEU A 230 21.65 -10.38 27.41
C LEU A 230 20.60 -9.36 27.92
N LEU A 231 21.02 -8.11 28.10
CA LEU A 231 20.14 -7.06 28.63
C LEU A 231 19.51 -6.21 27.51
N PRO A 232 18.28 -5.70 27.72
CA PRO A 232 17.66 -4.78 26.78
C PRO A 232 18.41 -3.45 26.65
N VAL A 233 18.36 -2.86 25.46
CA VAL A 233 18.92 -1.53 25.16
C VAL A 233 17.81 -0.60 24.69
N THR A 234 17.82 0.65 25.16
CA THR A 234 16.77 1.62 24.86
C THR A 234 17.36 2.90 24.25
N LYS A 235 16.66 3.50 23.28
CA LYS A 235 16.95 4.82 22.71
C LYS A 235 15.68 5.65 22.65
N THR A 236 15.70 6.83 23.25
CA THR A 236 14.57 7.76 23.31
C THR A 236 14.63 8.82 22.22
N ASP A 237 13.57 9.64 22.16
CA ASP A 237 13.52 10.87 21.37
C ASP A 237 13.71 10.66 19.85
N ILE A 238 13.31 9.48 19.35
CA ILE A 238 13.36 9.18 17.93
C ILE A 238 12.17 9.84 17.24
N VAL A 239 12.45 10.85 16.42
CA VAL A 239 11.44 11.52 15.62
C VAL A 239 11.18 10.73 14.35
N VAL A 240 9.90 10.42 14.13
CA VAL A 240 9.38 9.81 12.90
C VAL A 240 8.61 10.87 12.14
N THR A 241 8.96 11.03 10.86
CA THR A 241 8.29 11.92 9.92
C THR A 241 7.61 11.07 8.85
N ALA A 242 6.39 11.46 8.45
CA ALA A 242 5.67 10.77 7.38
C ALA A 242 6.48 10.77 6.08
N GLY A 243 6.54 9.62 5.41
CA GLY A 243 7.25 9.46 4.14
C GLY A 243 8.75 9.26 4.25
N LEU A 244 9.30 9.16 5.47
CA LEU A 244 10.72 8.96 5.71
C LEU A 244 11.00 7.73 6.59
N THR A 245 12.17 7.13 6.35
CA THR A 245 12.77 6.09 7.19
C THR A 245 13.87 6.70 8.06
N THR A 246 13.67 6.71 9.38
CA THR A 246 14.66 7.21 10.35
C THR A 246 15.68 6.11 10.66
N ASP A 247 16.94 6.33 10.30
CA ASP A 247 18.05 5.44 10.67
C ASP A 247 18.59 5.81 12.05
N ILE A 248 18.53 4.86 12.99
CA ILE A 248 19.00 5.07 14.37
C ILE A 248 20.37 4.45 14.65
N GLY A 249 21.05 3.93 13.62
CA GLY A 249 22.41 3.41 13.69
C GLY A 249 22.48 2.00 14.29
N SER A 250 23.63 1.67 14.86
CA SER A 250 23.93 0.34 15.40
C SER A 250 23.97 0.33 16.92
N PHE A 251 23.43 -0.74 17.51
CA PHE A 251 23.40 -1.00 18.96
C PHE A 251 24.29 -2.18 19.30
N ILE A 252 25.09 -2.04 20.35
CA ILE A 252 25.88 -3.15 20.90
C ILE A 252 25.02 -3.78 22.00
N ILE A 253 24.71 -5.06 21.82
CA ILE A 253 24.03 -5.89 22.82
C ILE A 253 25.09 -6.62 23.63
N LEU A 254 25.04 -6.44 24.95
CA LEU A 254 26.00 -6.98 25.92
C LEU A 254 25.33 -7.92 26.92
#